data_AF-A0AA50G126-F1
#
_entry.id   AF-A0AA50G126-F1
#
_cell.length_a   1.000
_cell.length_b   1.000
_cell.length_c   1.000
_cell.angle_alpha   90.00
_cell.angle_beta   90.00
_cell.angle_gamma   90.00
#
_symmetry.space_group_name_H-M   'P 1'
#
loop_
_entity.id
_entity.type
_entity.pdbx_description
1 polymer ?
#
loop_
_entity_poly.entity_id
_entity_poly.type
_entity_poly.pdbx_seq_one_letter_code
_entity_poly.pdbx_strand_id
1 'polypeptide(L)'
;VYIGNVCSGSLGQAPARQAVIFAGLPKSTICTTVNKVCASGMKSIMLAAQGLQTGAQDVILAGGMESMSNVPFFLKRGETTYGGMQLIDGIVFDGLTDVYNKFHMGNCAENTAKKLEITRQEQDEYAINSYKRSAAAYENKVFADELVPVSVPQKRGAPPVLFAEDEEYKRVNFDKFTKLATVFQKENGTVTAGNASTLNDGAAALVLMTAEAAEKLNVTPIAKVVGFADGECDPIDFPIAPAIAIPKLLEKTGVNKDDVSLWEINEA
;
A
#
# COMPACT_ATOMS: atom_id res chain seq x y z
N VAL A 1 6.98 -7.84 15.86
CA VAL A 1 6.75 -6.73 14.91
C VAL A 1 6.73 -7.26 13.50
N TYR A 2 5.68 -6.96 12.74
CA TYR A 2 5.56 -7.32 11.33
C TYR A 2 5.44 -6.06 10.48
N ILE A 3 6.36 -5.83 9.53
CA ILE A 3 6.29 -4.67 8.65
C ILE A 3 6.26 -5.14 7.21
N GLY A 4 5.21 -4.74 6.48
CA GLY A 4 5.09 -4.93 5.05
C GLY A 4 6.09 -4.05 4.30
N ASN A 5 6.84 -4.62 3.37
CA ASN A 5 7.71 -3.89 2.45
C ASN A 5 7.95 -4.73 1.19
N VAL A 6 7.76 -4.13 0.01
CA VAL A 6 7.81 -4.84 -1.28
C VAL A 6 9.18 -4.66 -1.91
N CYS A 7 9.55 -3.42 -2.22
CA CYS A 7 10.77 -3.10 -2.95
C CYS A 7 11.98 -3.02 -2.01
N SER A 8 12.37 -4.16 -1.46
CA SER A 8 13.39 -4.26 -0.39
C SER A 8 14.84 -4.12 -0.86
N GLY A 9 15.08 -3.92 -2.15
CA GLY A 9 16.41 -3.73 -2.73
C GLY A 9 17.11 -2.50 -2.15
N SER A 10 18.40 -2.63 -1.84
CA SER A 10 19.23 -1.54 -1.26
C SER A 10 18.78 -0.97 0.09
N LEU A 11 17.77 -1.53 0.75
CA LEU A 11 17.37 -1.10 2.10
C LEU A 11 18.33 -1.57 3.20
N GLY A 12 19.24 -2.51 2.90
CA GLY A 12 20.08 -3.17 3.90
C GLY A 12 19.38 -4.37 4.57
N GLN A 13 20.06 -4.98 5.54
CA GLN A 13 19.56 -6.20 6.18
C GLN A 13 18.34 -5.92 7.07
N ALA A 14 17.30 -6.76 6.93
CA ALA A 14 16.12 -6.79 7.79
C ALA A 14 15.41 -5.42 7.98
N PRO A 15 14.72 -4.88 6.95
CA PRO A 15 14.07 -3.56 7.01
C PRO A 15 13.15 -3.36 8.22
N ALA A 16 12.30 -4.34 8.56
CA ALA A 16 11.45 -4.27 9.75
C ALA A 16 12.26 -4.10 11.06
N ARG A 17 13.43 -4.73 11.15
CA ARG A 17 14.31 -4.62 12.30
C ARG A 17 14.98 -3.25 12.36
N GLN A 18 15.36 -2.68 11.23
CA GLN A 18 15.90 -1.31 11.16
C GLN A 18 14.89 -0.30 11.70
N ALA A 19 13.64 -0.37 11.22
CA ALA A 19 12.56 0.49 11.69
C ALA A 19 12.36 0.39 13.21
N VAL A 20 12.35 -0.82 13.78
CA VAL A 20 12.22 -1.06 15.22
C VAL A 20 13.39 -0.46 16.02
N ILE A 21 14.62 -0.65 15.56
CA ILE A 21 15.80 -0.11 16.27
C ILE A 21 15.84 1.42 16.19
N PHE A 22 15.54 2.02 15.03
CA PHE A 22 15.50 3.47 14.88
C PHE A 22 14.33 4.12 15.63
N ALA A 23 13.22 3.41 15.80
CA ALA A 23 12.11 3.83 16.67
C ALA A 23 12.41 3.71 18.17
N GLY A 24 13.60 3.20 18.56
CA GLY A 24 14.03 3.10 19.96
C GLY A 24 13.43 1.94 20.74
N LEU A 25 12.84 0.94 20.05
CA LEU A 25 12.30 -0.25 20.73
C LEU A 25 13.43 -1.16 21.25
N PRO A 26 13.15 -2.01 22.26
CA PRO A 26 14.14 -2.92 22.82
C PRO A 26 14.80 -3.84 21.78
N LYS A 27 16.10 -4.10 21.94
CA LYS A 27 16.84 -5.02 21.08
C LYS A 27 16.31 -6.46 21.14
N SER A 28 15.57 -6.83 22.18
CA SER A 28 14.88 -8.13 22.28
C SER A 28 13.65 -8.26 21.37
N THR A 29 13.17 -7.18 20.76
CA THR A 29 11.95 -7.19 19.93
C THR A 29 12.12 -8.01 18.65
N ILE A 30 11.29 -9.05 18.49
CA ILE A 30 11.29 -9.93 17.32
C ILE A 30 10.68 -9.20 16.12
N CYS A 31 11.34 -9.27 14.96
CA CYS A 31 10.98 -8.51 13.77
C CYS A 31 10.91 -9.42 12.53
N THR A 32 9.93 -9.17 11.67
CA THR A 32 9.79 -9.87 10.38
C THR A 32 9.33 -8.87 9.32
N THR A 33 10.01 -8.86 8.17
CA THR A 33 9.59 -8.11 6.99
C THR A 33 8.71 -9.02 6.13
N VAL A 34 7.57 -8.53 5.70
CA VAL A 34 6.56 -9.32 4.96
C VAL A 34 6.38 -8.72 3.57
N ASN A 35 6.35 -9.57 2.55
CA ASN A 35 6.04 -9.14 1.19
C ASN A 35 4.86 -9.95 0.64
N LYS A 36 3.73 -9.27 0.42
CA LYS A 36 2.57 -9.70 -0.37
C LYS A 36 2.16 -8.58 -1.35
N VAL A 37 3.16 -7.94 -1.98
CA VAL A 37 2.99 -6.78 -2.88
C VAL A 37 2.11 -5.70 -2.22
N CYS A 38 1.11 -5.13 -2.90
CA CYS A 38 0.26 -4.07 -2.37
C CYS A 38 -0.45 -4.45 -1.06
N ALA A 39 -0.68 -5.75 -0.82
CA ALA A 39 -1.31 -6.26 0.39
C ALA A 39 -0.34 -6.46 1.57
N SER A 40 0.95 -6.11 1.45
CA SER A 40 1.98 -6.37 2.47
C SER A 40 1.67 -5.77 3.84
N GLY A 41 1.16 -4.53 3.87
CA GLY A 41 0.79 -3.85 5.11
C GLY A 41 -0.36 -4.57 5.82
N MET A 42 -1.46 -4.82 5.09
CA MET A 42 -2.61 -5.55 5.63
C MET A 42 -2.26 -6.99 6.04
N LYS A 43 -1.43 -7.69 5.25
CA LYS A 43 -0.98 -9.04 5.58
C LYS A 43 -0.14 -9.08 6.86
N SER A 44 0.66 -8.05 7.12
CA SER A 44 1.41 -7.92 8.36
C SER A 44 0.49 -7.80 9.57
N ILE A 45 -0.61 -7.04 9.45
CA ILE A 45 -1.64 -6.92 10.49
C ILE A 45 -2.33 -8.28 10.73
N MET A 46 -2.65 -9.02 9.66
CA MET A 46 -3.25 -10.36 9.78
C MET A 46 -2.33 -11.34 10.50
N LEU A 47 -1.03 -11.37 10.16
CA LEU A 47 -0.04 -12.22 10.82
C LEU A 47 0.12 -11.84 12.31
N ALA A 48 0.08 -10.55 12.63
CA ALA A 48 0.08 -10.09 14.02
C ALA A 48 -1.17 -10.57 14.77
N ALA A 49 -2.36 -10.40 14.19
CA ALA A 49 -3.60 -10.87 14.80
C ALA A 49 -3.58 -12.38 15.05
N GLN A 50 -3.02 -13.19 14.12
CA GLN A 50 -2.82 -14.63 14.33
C GLN A 50 -1.84 -14.93 15.48
N GLY A 51 -0.76 -14.17 15.61
CA GLY A 51 0.18 -14.30 16.72
C GLY A 51 -0.47 -14.03 18.09
N LEU A 52 -1.36 -13.04 18.15
CA LEU A 52 -2.15 -12.74 19.35
C LEU A 52 -3.18 -13.85 19.63
N GLN A 53 -3.93 -14.29 18.61
CA GLN A 53 -4.95 -15.35 18.72
C GLN A 53 -4.38 -16.70 19.19
N THR A 54 -3.13 -16.99 18.83
CA THR A 54 -2.45 -18.24 19.23
C THR A 54 -1.78 -18.16 20.60
N GLY A 55 -1.82 -17.01 21.26
CA GLY A 55 -1.14 -16.77 22.53
C GLY A 55 0.39 -16.72 22.42
N ALA A 56 0.93 -16.56 21.21
CA ALA A 56 2.37 -16.50 20.99
C ALA A 56 2.97 -15.19 21.51
N GLN A 57 2.18 -14.10 21.52
CA GLN A 57 2.53 -12.78 22.06
C GLN A 57 1.25 -12.08 22.56
N ASP A 58 1.41 -11.11 23.46
CA ASP A 58 0.30 -10.31 24.02
C ASP A 58 0.17 -8.93 23.36
N VAL A 59 1.27 -8.41 22.81
CA VAL A 59 1.37 -7.09 22.17
C VAL A 59 2.24 -7.19 20.93
N ILE A 60 1.72 -6.75 19.78
CA ILE A 60 2.44 -6.77 18.50
C ILE A 60 2.19 -5.47 17.75
N LEU A 61 3.27 -4.81 17.31
CA LEU A 61 3.19 -3.75 16.31
C LEU A 61 3.19 -4.36 14.89
N ALA A 62 2.28 -3.90 14.04
CA ALA A 62 2.21 -4.32 12.65
C ALA A 62 1.86 -3.16 11.71
N GLY A 63 2.33 -3.21 10.47
CA GLY A 63 2.10 -2.12 9.52
C GLY A 63 2.77 -2.35 8.17
N GLY A 64 3.05 -1.27 7.46
CA GLY A 64 3.76 -1.29 6.18
C GLY A 64 4.59 -0.02 6.00
N MET A 65 5.64 -0.13 5.19
CA MET A 65 6.45 1.00 4.76
C MET A 65 6.98 0.76 3.35
N GLU A 66 7.06 1.81 2.56
CA GLU A 66 7.69 1.79 1.26
C GLU A 66 8.37 3.14 0.99
N SER A 67 9.50 3.10 0.29
CA SER A 67 10.07 4.31 -0.30
C SER A 67 10.38 4.05 -1.77
N MET A 68 9.38 4.25 -2.62
CA MET A 68 9.52 4.07 -4.06
C MET A 68 10.57 5.02 -4.64
N SER A 69 10.74 6.22 -4.07
CA SER A 69 11.76 7.19 -4.51
C SER A 69 13.20 6.70 -4.34
N ASN A 70 13.43 5.73 -3.44
CA ASN A 70 14.78 5.21 -3.13
C ASN A 70 15.03 3.80 -3.68
N VAL A 71 14.09 3.24 -4.46
CA VAL A 71 14.28 1.92 -5.08
C VAL A 71 15.40 2.00 -6.12
N PRO A 72 16.43 1.15 -6.04
CA PRO A 72 17.58 1.25 -6.93
C PRO A 72 17.28 0.65 -8.31
N PHE A 73 18.13 0.97 -9.28
CA PHE A 73 18.28 0.15 -10.47
C PHE A 73 19.14 -1.08 -10.16
N PHE A 74 18.83 -2.22 -10.79
CA PHE A 74 19.56 -3.47 -10.66
C PHE A 74 20.45 -3.73 -11.88
N LEU A 75 21.61 -4.33 -11.61
CA LEU A 75 22.43 -5.02 -12.60
C LEU A 75 22.54 -6.47 -12.18
N LYS A 76 22.20 -7.41 -13.08
CA LYS A 76 22.35 -8.83 -12.79
C LYS A 76 23.83 -9.16 -12.55
N ARG A 77 24.11 -9.94 -11.51
CA ARG A 77 25.46 -10.44 -11.23
C ARG A 77 25.91 -11.35 -12.37
N GLY A 78 27.13 -11.15 -12.86
CA GLY A 78 27.73 -11.95 -13.92
C GLY A 78 28.77 -11.15 -14.69
N GLU A 79 29.28 -11.75 -15.77
CA GLU A 79 30.17 -11.06 -16.70
C GLU A 79 29.38 -10.11 -17.60
N THR A 80 29.93 -8.92 -17.84
CA THR A 80 29.37 -8.00 -18.84
C THR A 80 29.79 -8.49 -20.23
N THR A 81 28.84 -9.01 -21.00
CA THR A 81 29.11 -9.52 -22.34
C THR A 81 29.31 -8.41 -23.36
N TYR A 82 30.02 -8.70 -24.46
CA TYR A 82 30.13 -7.79 -25.61
C TYR A 82 28.72 -7.43 -26.13
N GLY A 83 28.46 -6.15 -26.37
CA GLY A 83 27.14 -5.63 -26.77
C GLY A 83 26.42 -4.81 -25.70
N GLY A 84 26.94 -4.74 -24.47
CA GLY A 84 26.46 -3.86 -23.41
C GLY A 84 25.68 -4.58 -22.31
N MET A 85 25.16 -3.80 -21.36
CA MET A 85 24.38 -4.29 -20.22
C MET A 85 23.09 -3.49 -20.05
N GLN A 86 22.05 -4.14 -19.52
CA GLN A 86 20.79 -3.50 -19.19
C GLN A 86 20.71 -3.28 -17.68
N LEU A 87 20.50 -2.01 -17.29
CA LEU A 87 20.05 -1.67 -15.94
C LEU A 87 18.53 -1.85 -15.87
N ILE A 88 18.07 -2.49 -14.80
CA ILE A 88 16.67 -2.83 -14.58
C ILE A 88 16.11 -1.90 -13.52
N ASP A 89 15.02 -1.21 -13.79
CA ASP A 89 14.31 -0.42 -12.77
C ASP A 89 13.66 -1.36 -11.74
N GLY A 90 14.04 -1.23 -10.47
CA GLY A 90 13.53 -2.10 -9.41
C GLY A 90 12.04 -1.93 -9.13
N ILE A 91 11.48 -0.74 -9.33
CA ILE A 91 10.04 -0.48 -9.15
C ILE A 91 9.27 -1.27 -10.20
N VAL A 92 9.68 -1.12 -11.46
CA VAL A 92 9.05 -1.82 -12.58
C VAL A 92 9.20 -3.32 -12.42
N PHE A 93 10.39 -3.80 -12.07
CA PHE A 93 10.71 -5.22 -12.05
C PHE A 93 10.09 -5.98 -10.88
N ASP A 94 10.26 -5.51 -9.64
CA ASP A 94 9.80 -6.21 -8.44
C ASP A 94 8.39 -5.77 -7.98
N GLY A 95 7.95 -4.57 -8.36
CA GLY A 95 6.68 -3.99 -7.91
C GLY A 95 5.57 -4.07 -8.96
N LEU A 96 5.85 -3.68 -10.21
CA LEU A 96 4.80 -3.32 -11.17
C LEU A 96 4.71 -4.19 -12.44
N THR A 97 5.51 -5.24 -12.57
CA THR A 97 5.47 -6.15 -13.73
C THR A 97 4.91 -7.50 -13.32
N ASP A 98 3.87 -7.95 -14.03
CA ASP A 98 3.35 -9.30 -13.82
C ASP A 98 4.36 -10.34 -14.32
N VAL A 99 4.70 -11.29 -13.45
CA VAL A 99 5.72 -12.28 -13.75
C VAL A 99 5.29 -13.22 -14.88
N TYR A 100 3.98 -13.46 -15.05
CA TYR A 100 3.50 -14.48 -15.98
C TYR A 100 3.25 -13.90 -17.36
N ASN A 101 2.59 -12.74 -17.42
CA ASN A 101 2.21 -12.05 -18.65
C ASN A 101 3.26 -11.05 -19.15
N LYS A 102 4.26 -10.70 -18.32
CA LYS A 102 5.40 -9.83 -18.67
C LYS A 102 5.00 -8.42 -19.13
N PHE A 103 3.96 -7.86 -18.54
CA PHE A 103 3.54 -6.48 -18.76
C PHE A 103 3.21 -5.76 -17.45
N HIS A 104 2.94 -4.47 -17.53
CA HIS A 104 2.70 -3.61 -16.38
C HIS A 104 1.35 -3.90 -15.70
N MET A 105 1.21 -3.67 -14.39
CA MET A 105 -0.06 -3.81 -13.66
C MET A 105 -1.22 -3.04 -14.31
N GLY A 106 -0.92 -1.89 -14.90
CA GLY A 106 -1.90 -1.10 -15.66
C GLY A 106 -2.50 -1.84 -16.86
N ASN A 107 -1.79 -2.78 -17.47
CA ASN A 107 -2.34 -3.65 -18.51
C ASN A 107 -3.30 -4.71 -17.96
N CYS A 108 -3.09 -5.18 -16.71
CA CYS A 108 -4.09 -6.01 -16.02
C CYS A 108 -5.39 -5.23 -15.81
N ALA A 109 -5.28 -3.96 -15.39
CA ALA A 109 -6.43 -3.07 -15.21
C ALA A 109 -7.20 -2.85 -16.52
N GLU A 110 -6.51 -2.61 -17.65
CA GLU A 110 -7.14 -2.53 -18.97
C GLU A 110 -7.88 -3.82 -19.37
N ASN A 111 -7.31 -4.98 -19.04
CA ASN A 111 -7.97 -6.27 -19.27
C ASN A 111 -9.28 -6.38 -18.46
N THR A 112 -9.27 -5.99 -17.18
CA THR A 112 -10.50 -5.98 -16.36
C THR A 112 -11.51 -4.95 -16.88
N ALA A 113 -11.06 -3.74 -17.23
CA ALA A 113 -11.91 -2.70 -17.79
C ALA A 113 -12.63 -3.19 -19.06
N LYS A 114 -11.91 -3.89 -19.94
CA LYS A 114 -12.50 -4.52 -21.13
C LYS A 114 -13.51 -5.62 -20.78
N LYS A 115 -13.18 -6.53 -19.86
CA LYS A 115 -14.04 -7.66 -19.48
C LYS A 115 -15.34 -7.20 -18.82
N LEU A 116 -15.30 -6.13 -18.04
CA LEU A 116 -16.42 -5.60 -17.27
C LEU A 116 -17.06 -4.36 -17.92
N GLU A 117 -16.62 -4.00 -19.13
CA GLU A 117 -17.11 -2.85 -19.91
C GLU A 117 -17.02 -1.50 -19.15
N ILE A 118 -16.02 -1.35 -18.28
CA ILE A 118 -15.79 -0.12 -17.52
C ILE A 118 -15.12 0.90 -18.44
N THR A 119 -15.82 2.00 -18.68
CA THR A 119 -15.39 3.02 -19.64
C THR A 119 -14.32 3.95 -19.06
N ARG A 120 -13.57 4.60 -19.96
CA ARG A 120 -12.66 5.70 -19.61
C ARG A 120 -13.34 6.81 -18.81
N GLN A 121 -14.58 7.14 -19.16
CA GLN A 121 -15.33 8.21 -18.50
C GLN A 121 -15.62 7.85 -17.04
N GLU A 122 -16.08 6.63 -16.77
CA GLU A 122 -16.36 6.18 -15.40
C GLU A 122 -15.10 6.17 -14.53
N GLN A 123 -13.95 5.74 -15.08
CA GLN A 123 -12.67 5.78 -14.37
C GLN A 123 -12.25 7.21 -14.04
N ASP A 124 -12.39 8.13 -15.00
CA ASP A 124 -12.05 9.55 -14.77
C ASP A 124 -12.98 10.19 -13.73
N GLU A 125 -14.29 9.92 -13.80
CA GLU A 125 -15.25 10.43 -12.82
C GLU A 125 -14.96 9.91 -11.41
N TYR A 126 -14.61 8.62 -11.28
CA TYR A 126 -14.23 8.02 -10.01
C TYR A 126 -12.98 8.69 -9.43
N ALA A 127 -11.92 8.81 -10.21
CA ALA A 127 -10.67 9.42 -9.76
C ALA A 127 -10.85 10.90 -9.41
N ILE A 128 -11.59 11.68 -10.21
CA ILE A 128 -11.93 13.07 -9.88
C ILE A 128 -12.66 13.17 -8.54
N ASN A 129 -13.60 12.24 -8.29
CA ASN A 129 -14.31 12.17 -7.02
C ASN A 129 -13.38 11.77 -5.85
N SER A 130 -12.41 10.88 -6.06
CA SER A 130 -11.38 10.53 -5.08
C SER A 130 -10.55 11.77 -4.68
N TYR A 131 -9.98 12.50 -5.65
CA TYR A 131 -9.26 13.76 -5.40
C TYR A 131 -10.09 14.77 -4.59
N LYS A 132 -11.38 14.93 -4.93
CA LYS A 132 -12.29 15.83 -4.22
C LYS A 132 -12.56 15.38 -2.79
N ARG A 133 -12.72 14.07 -2.55
CA ARG A 133 -12.93 13.50 -1.21
C ARG A 133 -11.71 13.70 -0.34
N SER A 134 -10.51 13.44 -0.87
CA SER A 134 -9.26 13.68 -0.14
C SER A 134 -9.10 15.16 0.21
N ALA A 135 -9.32 16.08 -0.75
CA ALA A 135 -9.27 17.51 -0.49
C ALA A 135 -10.26 17.94 0.60
N ALA A 136 -11.50 17.45 0.55
CA ALA A 136 -12.51 17.74 1.55
C ALA A 136 -12.16 17.16 2.93
N ALA A 137 -11.55 15.96 2.99
CA ALA A 137 -11.11 15.35 4.25
C ALA A 137 -10.00 16.18 4.93
N TYR A 138 -9.07 16.73 4.15
CA TYR A 138 -8.05 17.66 4.65
C TYR A 138 -8.65 19.00 5.12
N GLU A 139 -9.57 19.59 4.35
CA GLU A 139 -10.27 20.81 4.74
C GLU A 139 -11.05 20.64 6.05
N ASN A 140 -11.67 19.46 6.23
CA ASN A 140 -12.41 19.09 7.43
C ASN A 140 -11.54 18.45 8.54
N LYS A 141 -10.22 18.41 8.37
CA LYS A 141 -9.25 17.88 9.36
C LYS A 141 -9.51 16.44 9.80
N VAL A 142 -10.04 15.59 8.92
CA VAL A 142 -10.37 14.19 9.21
C VAL A 142 -9.13 13.39 9.61
N PHE A 143 -7.96 13.69 9.04
CA PHE A 143 -6.71 12.97 9.29
C PHE A 143 -5.88 13.51 10.48
N ALA A 144 -6.42 14.45 11.27
CA ALA A 144 -5.66 15.13 12.31
C ALA A 144 -5.09 14.19 13.39
N ASP A 145 -5.81 13.10 13.70
CA ASP A 145 -5.43 12.10 14.68
C ASP A 145 -4.67 10.90 14.07
N GLU A 146 -4.58 10.84 12.74
CA GLU A 146 -3.92 9.74 12.01
C GLU A 146 -2.50 10.10 11.56
N LEU A 147 -2.28 11.35 11.12
CA LEU A 147 -1.01 11.79 10.57
C LEU A 147 -0.04 12.29 11.65
N VAL A 148 1.20 11.81 11.57
CA VAL A 148 2.33 12.34 12.35
C VAL A 148 3.22 13.16 11.42
N PRO A 149 3.36 14.48 11.63
CA PRO A 149 4.20 15.31 10.77
C PRO A 149 5.67 14.87 10.76
N VAL A 150 6.28 14.85 9.57
CA VAL A 150 7.67 14.47 9.36
C VAL A 150 8.51 15.69 9.05
N SER A 151 9.51 15.96 9.88
CA SER A 151 10.46 17.06 9.69
C SER A 151 11.68 16.57 8.91
N VAL A 152 11.88 17.12 7.69
CA VAL A 152 12.98 16.73 6.79
C VAL A 152 14.09 17.78 6.82
N PRO A 153 15.29 17.43 7.31
CA PRO A 153 16.44 18.33 7.32
C PRO A 153 16.80 18.81 5.92
N GLN A 154 17.07 20.11 5.79
CA GLN A 154 17.53 20.73 4.55
C GLN A 154 19.05 20.92 4.55
N LYS A 155 19.60 21.28 3.39
CA LYS A 155 21.03 21.63 3.27
C LYS A 155 21.40 22.77 4.23
N ARG A 156 22.67 22.80 4.65
CA ARG A 156 23.18 23.67 5.72
C ARG A 156 22.70 25.12 5.58
N GLY A 157 21.98 25.60 6.59
CA GLY A 157 21.49 26.98 6.71
C GLY A 157 20.00 27.18 6.43
N ALA A 158 19.33 26.22 5.78
CA ALA A 158 17.89 26.27 5.58
C ALA A 158 17.13 25.61 6.76
N PRO A 159 15.95 26.13 7.15
CA PRO A 159 15.09 25.47 8.12
C PRO A 159 14.59 24.12 7.58
N PRO A 160 14.28 23.14 8.45
CA PRO A 160 13.69 21.88 8.01
C PRO A 160 12.32 22.12 7.34
N VAL A 161 12.01 21.30 6.33
CA VAL A 161 10.66 21.28 5.73
C VAL A 161 9.81 20.31 6.52
N LEU A 162 8.67 20.78 7.01
CA LEU A 162 7.71 19.96 7.72
C LEU A 162 6.64 19.45 6.76
N PHE A 163 6.57 18.13 6.60
CA PHE A 163 5.51 17.45 5.87
C PHE A 163 4.43 17.04 6.86
N ALA A 164 3.29 17.74 6.83
CA ALA A 164 2.17 17.53 7.76
C ALA A 164 0.88 17.08 7.06
N GLU A 165 0.90 16.95 5.73
CA GLU A 165 -0.22 16.56 4.89
C GLU A 165 0.30 15.73 3.72
N ASP A 166 -0.55 14.87 3.15
CA ASP A 166 -0.25 14.21 1.89
C ASP A 166 0.00 15.22 0.77
N GLU A 167 0.89 14.86 -0.14
CA GLU A 167 1.26 15.72 -1.26
C GLU A 167 0.32 15.58 -2.46
N GLU A 168 -0.14 14.36 -2.73
CA GLU A 168 -0.63 13.98 -4.05
C GLU A 168 -2.01 14.57 -4.39
N TYR A 169 -2.92 14.67 -3.41
CA TYR A 169 -4.28 15.17 -3.65
C TYR A 169 -4.31 16.62 -4.19
N LYS A 170 -3.22 17.38 -4.00
CA LYS A 170 -3.03 18.75 -4.51
C LYS A 170 -2.49 18.79 -5.93
N ARG A 171 -1.95 17.69 -6.46
CA ARG A 171 -1.25 17.60 -7.76
C ARG A 171 -2.20 17.23 -8.90
N VAL A 172 -3.39 17.82 -8.94
CA VAL A 172 -4.41 17.53 -9.96
C VAL A 172 -4.76 18.77 -10.77
N ASN A 173 -4.96 18.59 -12.08
CA ASN A 173 -5.55 19.60 -12.96
C ASN A 173 -6.81 19.03 -13.62
N PHE A 174 -7.96 19.39 -13.05
CA PHE A 174 -9.27 18.88 -13.49
C PHE A 174 -9.58 19.24 -14.96
N ASP A 175 -9.15 20.39 -15.46
CA ASP A 175 -9.39 20.83 -16.85
C ASP A 175 -8.64 20.01 -17.91
N LYS A 176 -7.55 19.35 -17.49
CA LYS A 176 -6.72 18.50 -18.33
C LYS A 176 -6.95 17.01 -18.10
N PHE A 177 -7.68 16.64 -17.05
CA PHE A 177 -7.84 15.27 -16.60
C PHE A 177 -8.38 14.34 -17.70
N THR A 178 -9.48 14.73 -18.34
CA THR A 178 -10.12 13.96 -19.43
C THR A 178 -9.33 13.97 -20.74
N LYS A 179 -8.28 14.79 -20.84
CA LYS A 179 -7.40 14.90 -22.02
C LYS A 179 -6.11 14.12 -21.88
N LEU A 180 -5.88 13.48 -20.72
CA LEU A 180 -4.69 12.66 -20.51
C LEU A 180 -4.70 11.45 -21.45
N ALA A 181 -3.54 11.18 -22.03
CA ALA A 181 -3.32 10.00 -22.86
C ALA A 181 -3.29 8.74 -22.00
N THR A 182 -3.71 7.62 -22.60
CA THR A 182 -3.60 6.30 -21.98
C THR A 182 -2.15 5.85 -22.03
N VAL A 183 -1.63 5.36 -20.92
CA VAL A 183 -0.17 5.15 -20.75
C VAL A 183 0.24 3.68 -20.86
N PHE A 184 -0.69 2.74 -20.64
CA PHE A 184 -0.41 1.31 -20.65
C PHE A 184 -0.86 0.61 -21.94
N GLN A 185 -1.90 1.13 -22.59
CA GLN A 185 -2.46 0.56 -23.81
C GLN A 185 -2.75 1.66 -24.84
N LYS A 186 -2.22 1.50 -26.06
CA LYS A 186 -2.38 2.47 -27.15
C LYS A 186 -3.77 2.40 -27.79
N GLU A 187 -4.24 1.21 -28.10
CA GLU A 187 -5.53 1.00 -28.77
C GLU A 187 -6.63 0.79 -27.74
N ASN A 188 -7.67 1.62 -27.78
CA ASN A 188 -8.84 1.50 -26.89
C ASN A 188 -8.47 1.42 -25.38
N GLY A 189 -7.40 2.11 -24.98
CA GLY A 189 -7.02 2.21 -23.57
C GLY A 189 -7.98 3.08 -22.78
N THR A 190 -8.01 2.87 -21.48
CA THR A 190 -8.84 3.59 -20.50
C THR A 190 -8.02 4.13 -19.32
N VAL A 191 -6.88 3.52 -19.01
CA VAL A 191 -6.07 3.87 -17.85
C VAL A 191 -5.05 4.96 -18.18
N THR A 192 -5.02 6.01 -17.36
CA THR A 192 -4.14 7.18 -17.49
C THR A 192 -3.40 7.46 -16.20
N ALA A 193 -2.41 8.35 -16.25
CA ALA A 193 -1.73 8.82 -15.03
C ALA A 193 -2.66 9.60 -14.08
N GLY A 194 -3.82 10.08 -14.55
CA GLY A 194 -4.77 10.79 -13.69
C GLY A 194 -5.66 9.85 -12.90
N ASN A 195 -6.05 8.72 -13.49
CA ASN A 195 -7.01 7.77 -12.91
C ASN A 195 -6.37 6.47 -12.38
N ALA A 196 -5.04 6.38 -12.38
CA ALA A 196 -4.26 5.33 -11.74
C ALA A 196 -3.56 5.88 -10.49
N SER A 197 -3.16 4.98 -9.58
CA SER A 197 -2.33 5.34 -8.43
C SER A 197 -0.95 5.86 -8.87
N THR A 198 -0.35 6.70 -8.03
CA THR A 198 1.00 7.23 -8.22
C THR A 198 2.05 6.37 -7.52
N LEU A 199 3.33 6.68 -7.75
CA LEU A 199 4.43 6.11 -6.96
C LEU A 199 4.67 7.03 -5.76
N ASN A 200 4.64 6.48 -4.55
CA ASN A 200 4.64 7.27 -3.31
C ASN A 200 5.63 6.71 -2.28
N ASP A 201 5.99 7.55 -1.31
CA ASP A 201 6.74 7.18 -0.12
C ASP A 201 5.84 7.31 1.10
N GLY A 202 5.89 6.36 2.03
CA GLY A 202 5.06 6.41 3.23
C GLY A 202 5.20 5.20 4.13
N ALA A 203 4.67 5.32 5.35
CA ALA A 203 4.59 4.23 6.31
C ALA A 203 3.37 4.40 7.23
N ALA A 204 2.77 3.28 7.63
CA ALA A 204 1.69 3.23 8.62
C ALA A 204 1.93 2.06 9.58
N ALA A 205 1.54 2.22 10.85
CA ALA A 205 1.70 1.19 11.87
C ALA A 205 0.57 1.22 12.90
N LEU A 206 0.16 0.04 13.35
CA LEU A 206 -0.84 -0.18 14.37
C LEU A 206 -0.22 -0.96 15.53
N VAL A 207 -0.68 -0.66 16.75
CA VAL A 207 -0.40 -1.48 17.94
C VAL A 207 -1.60 -2.39 18.16
N LEU A 208 -1.36 -3.70 18.08
CA LEU A 208 -2.36 -4.73 18.35
C LEU A 208 -2.07 -5.41 19.67
N MET A 209 -3.12 -5.69 20.44
CA MET A 209 -3.02 -6.29 21.77
C MET A 209 -4.13 -7.33 21.96
N THR A 210 -3.90 -8.31 22.83
CA THR A 210 -4.99 -9.11 23.39
C THR A 210 -5.86 -8.23 24.31
N ALA A 211 -7.11 -8.63 24.55
CA ALA A 211 -8.00 -7.89 25.45
C ALA A 211 -7.43 -7.87 26.87
N GLU A 212 -6.90 -9.00 27.32
CA GLU A 212 -6.26 -9.17 28.62
C GLU A 212 -5.04 -8.25 28.79
N ALA A 213 -4.24 -8.08 27.73
CA ALA A 213 -3.10 -7.16 27.75
C ALA A 213 -3.53 -5.70 27.80
N ALA A 214 -4.58 -5.33 27.05
CA ALA A 214 -5.14 -3.98 27.08
C ALA A 214 -5.70 -3.62 28.46
N GLU A 215 -6.43 -4.53 29.10
CA GLU A 215 -6.91 -4.39 30.48
C GLU A 215 -5.75 -4.27 31.47
N LYS A 216 -4.76 -5.17 31.39
CA LYS A 216 -3.58 -5.17 32.27
C LYS A 216 -2.78 -3.87 32.18
N LEU A 217 -2.70 -3.28 30.99
CA LEU A 217 -1.97 -2.04 30.74
C LEU A 217 -2.84 -0.79 30.89
N ASN A 218 -4.13 -0.96 31.22
CA ASN A 218 -5.10 0.11 31.42
C ASN A 218 -5.19 1.07 30.21
N VAL A 219 -5.26 0.51 29.00
CA VAL A 219 -5.42 1.25 27.75
C VAL A 219 -6.80 0.99 27.13
N THR A 220 -7.37 1.99 26.47
CA THR A 220 -8.68 1.87 25.80
C THR A 220 -8.49 1.43 24.34
N PRO A 221 -9.01 0.26 23.93
CA PRO A 221 -8.96 -0.17 22.53
C PRO A 221 -9.79 0.75 21.61
N ILE A 222 -9.27 1.05 20.42
CA ILE A 222 -9.96 1.88 19.41
C ILE A 222 -10.91 1.03 18.55
N ALA A 223 -10.50 -0.20 18.24
CA ALA A 223 -11.26 -1.13 17.41
C ALA A 223 -10.94 -2.58 17.75
N LYS A 224 -11.77 -3.52 17.29
CA LYS A 224 -11.55 -4.96 17.40
C LYS A 224 -11.41 -5.57 16.01
N VAL A 225 -10.37 -6.37 15.81
CA VAL A 225 -10.24 -7.20 14.60
C VAL A 225 -11.22 -8.37 14.69
N VAL A 226 -12.31 -8.31 13.92
CA VAL A 226 -13.34 -9.37 13.89
C VAL A 226 -12.90 -10.57 13.05
N GLY A 227 -12.22 -10.30 11.94
CA GLY A 227 -11.71 -11.35 11.06
C GLY A 227 -10.89 -10.80 9.90
N PHE A 228 -10.33 -11.71 9.13
CA PHE A 228 -9.57 -11.43 7.92
C PHE A 228 -9.57 -12.66 7.00
N ALA A 229 -9.39 -12.42 5.70
CA ALA A 229 -9.32 -13.45 4.67
C ALA A 229 -8.40 -13.01 3.52
N ASP A 230 -7.72 -13.98 2.90
CA ASP A 230 -7.05 -13.81 1.61
C ASP A 230 -7.92 -14.43 0.50
N GLY A 231 -7.92 -13.78 -0.67
CA GLY A 231 -8.49 -14.27 -1.92
C GLY A 231 -7.49 -14.08 -3.06
N GLU A 232 -7.45 -15.03 -3.99
CA GLU A 232 -6.57 -15.03 -5.15
C GLU A 232 -7.33 -15.54 -6.38
N CYS A 233 -6.91 -15.09 -7.55
CA CYS A 233 -7.46 -15.44 -8.86
C CYS A 233 -6.30 -15.53 -9.87
N ASP A 234 -6.62 -15.65 -11.17
CA ASP A 234 -5.60 -15.56 -12.22
C ASP A 234 -4.81 -14.25 -12.07
N PRO A 235 -3.46 -14.26 -12.17
CA PRO A 235 -2.62 -13.07 -12.00
C PRO A 235 -3.07 -11.83 -12.81
N ILE A 236 -3.56 -12.01 -14.04
CA ILE A 236 -4.05 -10.88 -14.86
C ILE A 236 -5.35 -10.27 -14.33
N ASP A 237 -6.11 -11.05 -13.57
CA ASP A 237 -7.42 -10.68 -13.02
C ASP A 237 -7.32 -10.23 -11.55
N PHE A 238 -6.12 -9.89 -11.05
CA PHE A 238 -5.95 -9.39 -9.68
C PHE A 238 -6.86 -8.21 -9.30
N PRO A 239 -7.29 -7.29 -10.20
CA PRO A 239 -8.22 -6.21 -9.82
C PRO A 239 -9.55 -6.71 -9.23
N ILE A 240 -9.97 -7.94 -9.56
CA ILE A 240 -11.18 -8.56 -9.00
C ILE A 240 -10.90 -9.51 -7.81
N ALA A 241 -9.65 -9.69 -7.40
CA ALA A 241 -9.32 -10.51 -6.23
C ALA A 241 -10.01 -10.04 -4.93
N PRO A 242 -10.21 -8.73 -4.67
CA PRO A 242 -11.01 -8.27 -3.52
C PRO A 242 -12.45 -8.79 -3.53
N ALA A 243 -13.05 -8.99 -4.71
CA ALA A 243 -14.39 -9.57 -4.85
C ALA A 243 -14.45 -11.06 -4.48
N ILE A 244 -13.29 -11.72 -4.25
CA ILE A 244 -13.19 -13.08 -3.69
C ILE A 244 -12.90 -13.01 -2.19
N ALA A 245 -11.98 -12.12 -1.78
CA ALA A 245 -11.57 -12.00 -0.38
C ALA A 245 -12.68 -11.48 0.54
N ILE A 246 -13.43 -10.46 0.08
CA ILE A 246 -14.49 -9.81 0.87
C ILE A 246 -15.65 -10.77 1.18
N PRO A 247 -16.27 -11.47 0.20
CA PRO A 247 -17.37 -12.40 0.52
C PRO A 247 -16.94 -13.52 1.46
N LYS A 248 -15.72 -14.05 1.28
CA LYS A 248 -15.13 -15.06 2.16
C LYS A 248 -14.96 -14.54 3.59
N LEU A 249 -14.57 -13.28 3.76
CA LEU A 249 -14.47 -12.64 5.07
C LEU A 249 -15.85 -12.49 5.73
N LEU A 250 -16.84 -11.99 4.97
CA LEU A 250 -18.21 -11.81 5.46
C LEU A 250 -18.81 -13.14 5.89
N GLU A 251 -18.67 -14.20 5.08
CA GLU A 251 -19.13 -15.56 5.42
C GLU A 251 -18.44 -16.07 6.69
N LYS A 252 -17.11 -15.95 6.77
CA LYS A 252 -16.33 -16.41 7.93
C LYS A 252 -16.70 -15.70 9.23
N THR A 253 -17.07 -14.42 9.17
CA THR A 253 -17.38 -13.59 10.35
C THR A 253 -18.86 -13.54 10.68
N GLY A 254 -19.72 -13.95 9.74
CA GLY A 254 -21.17 -13.82 9.85
C GLY A 254 -21.68 -12.38 9.74
N VAL A 255 -20.83 -11.42 9.34
CA VAL A 255 -21.21 -10.02 9.13
C VAL A 255 -21.97 -9.90 7.81
N ASN A 256 -23.13 -9.25 7.82
CA ASN A 256 -23.83 -8.94 6.58
C ASN A 256 -23.17 -7.74 5.89
N LYS A 257 -23.07 -7.76 4.55
CA LYS A 257 -22.55 -6.64 3.75
C LYS A 257 -23.28 -5.32 4.03
N ASP A 258 -24.59 -5.41 4.34
CA ASP A 258 -25.43 -4.24 4.56
C ASP A 258 -25.22 -3.62 5.96
N ASP A 259 -24.54 -4.35 6.87
CA ASP A 259 -24.16 -3.85 8.20
C ASP A 259 -22.81 -3.09 8.17
N VAL A 260 -22.07 -3.15 7.05
CA VAL A 260 -20.76 -2.50 6.93
C VAL A 260 -20.96 -1.00 6.69
N SER A 261 -20.59 -0.19 7.68
CA SER A 261 -20.78 1.27 7.63
C SER A 261 -19.79 1.99 6.70
N LEU A 262 -18.60 1.42 6.49
CA LEU A 262 -17.55 2.01 5.65
C LEU A 262 -16.73 0.92 4.97
N TRP A 263 -16.46 1.12 3.68
CA TRP A 263 -15.60 0.27 2.87
C TRP A 263 -14.36 1.04 2.46
N GLU A 264 -13.19 0.50 2.79
CA GLU A 264 -11.89 0.95 2.26
C GLU A 264 -11.42 -0.08 1.23
N ILE A 265 -11.68 0.19 -0.04
CA ILE A 265 -11.20 -0.61 -1.17
C ILE A 265 -10.08 0.18 -1.83
N ASN A 266 -8.85 -0.30 -1.67
CA ASN A 266 -7.66 0.41 -2.15
C ASN A 266 -7.74 0.71 -3.65
N GLU A 267 -7.55 1.98 -4.02
CA GLU A 267 -7.53 2.49 -5.39
C GLU A 267 -6.15 2.24 -6.04
N ALA A 268 -5.77 0.94 -6.18
CA ALA A 268 -4.47 0.51 -6.72
C ALA A 268 -4.38 0.65 -8.24
#